data_AF-A0A958LQ14-F1
#
_entry.id   AF-A0A958LQ14-F1
#
_cell.length_a   1.000
_cell.length_b   1.000
_cell.length_c   1.000
_cell.angle_alpha   90.00
_cell.angle_beta   90.00
_cell.angle_gamma   90.00
#
_symmetry.space_group_name_H-M   'P 1'
#
loop_
_entity.id
_entity.type
_entity.pdbx_description
1 polymer ?
#
loop_
_entity_poly.entity_id
_entity_poly.type
_entity_poly.pdbx_seq_one_letter_code
_entity_poly.pdbx_strand_id
1 'polypeptide(L)' 'MKNKIGQHLIIGLKGTTLTPEESKFIVENNIGGVILFDRNAESPEQLRQLCLDVQNLRHKLPDKQPLFISIDMEGGRV' A
#
# COMPACT_ATOMS: atom_id res chain seq x y z
N MET A 1 6.20 -9.65 -19.44
CA MET A 1 6.86 -10.10 -18.19
C MET A 1 6.90 -9.02 -17.11
N LYS A 2 7.26 -7.75 -17.39
CA LYS A 2 7.28 -6.65 -16.41
C LYS A 2 6.03 -6.56 -15.52
N ASN A 3 4.82 -6.66 -16.09
CA ASN A 3 3.56 -6.57 -15.34
C ASN A 3 3.34 -7.65 -14.27
N LYS A 4 4.07 -8.78 -14.30
CA LYS A 4 3.93 -9.83 -13.27
C LYS A 4 4.93 -9.69 -12.12
N ILE A 5 6.05 -9.00 -12.33
CA ILE A 5 7.10 -8.88 -11.31
C ILE A 5 6.62 -7.99 -10.16
N GLY A 6 5.96 -6.86 -10.47
CA GLY A 6 5.44 -5.96 -9.44
C GLY A 6 4.46 -6.64 -8.47
N GLN A 7 3.68 -7.60 -8.95
CA GLN A 7 2.74 -8.38 -8.12
C GLN A 7 3.45 -9.26 -7.07
N HIS A 8 4.76 -9.45 -7.17
CA HIS A 8 5.58 -10.18 -6.19
C HIS A 8 6.34 -9.24 -5.24
N LEU A 9 6.09 -7.92 -5.32
CA LEU A 9 6.75 -6.91 -4.50
C LEU A 9 5.74 -6.28 -3.53
N ILE A 10 6.24 -6.04 -2.30
CA ILE A 10 5.59 -5.26 -1.27
C ILE A 10 6.50 -4.09 -0.94
N ILE A 11 5.96 -2.88 -0.92
CA ILE A 11 6.74 -1.65 -0.68
C ILE A 11 6.23 -0.88 0.54
N GLY A 12 7.11 -0.11 1.18
CA GLY A 12 6.72 0.78 2.27
C GLY A 12 6.16 2.12 1.77
N LEU A 13 5.38 2.79 2.61
CA LEU A 13 4.93 4.17 2.41
C LEU A 13 5.69 5.14 3.31
N LYS A 14 5.79 6.39 2.87
CA LYS A 14 6.59 7.42 3.55
C LYS A 14 5.92 7.97 4.80
N GLY A 15 4.59 8.14 4.81
CA GLY A 15 3.89 8.80 5.92
C GLY A 15 2.43 8.38 6.06
N THR A 16 1.62 9.23 6.70
CA THR A 16 0.22 8.95 7.07
C THR A 16 -0.77 9.13 5.91
N THR A 17 -0.31 9.58 4.74
CA THR A 17 -1.14 9.76 3.55
C THR A 17 -0.45 9.17 2.34
N LEU A 18 -1.26 8.70 1.38
CA LEU A 18 -0.76 8.18 0.11
C LEU A 18 -0.42 9.35 -0.81
N THR A 19 0.86 9.49 -1.19
CA THR A 19 1.24 10.62 -2.06
C THR A 19 0.90 10.35 -3.53
N PRO A 20 0.80 11.41 -4.37
CA PRO A 20 0.64 11.25 -5.81
C PRO A 20 1.78 10.45 -6.45
N GLU A 21 3.02 10.62 -5.98
CA GLU A 21 4.19 9.89 -6.48
C GLU A 21 4.14 8.41 -6.11
N GLU A 22 3.78 8.07 -4.87
CA GLU A 22 3.59 6.68 -4.43
C GLU A 22 2.45 6.01 -5.21
N SER A 23 1.32 6.70 -5.37
CA SER A 23 0.19 6.24 -6.17
C SER A 23 0.60 5.93 -7.61
N LYS A 24 1.35 6.84 -8.24
CA LYS A 24 1.85 6.68 -9.60
C LYS A 24 2.80 5.49 -9.69
N PHE A 25 3.76 5.38 -8.76
CA PHE A 25 4.72 4.29 -8.72
C PHE A 25 4.04 2.93 -8.60
N ILE A 26 3.06 2.81 -7.70
CA ILE A 26 2.30 1.58 -7.48
C ILE A 26 1.59 1.14 -8.76
N VAL A 27 0.91 2.08 -9.44
CA VAL A 27 0.15 1.80 -10.67
C VAL A 27 1.06 1.47 -11.84
N GLU A 28 2.10 2.28 -12.09
CA GLU A 28 3.00 2.10 -13.24
C GLU A 28 3.81 0.80 -13.15
N ASN A 29 4.12 0.34 -11.94
CA ASN A 29 4.90 -0.87 -11.72
C ASN A 29 4.06 -2.10 -11.38
N ASN A 30 2.73 -1.98 -11.35
CA ASN A 30 1.79 -3.04 -10.96
C ASN A 30 2.17 -3.71 -9.63
N ILE A 31 2.43 -2.91 -8.59
CA ILE A 31 2.85 -3.39 -7.27
C ILE A 31 1.73 -4.20 -6.61
N GLY A 32 2.08 -5.36 -6.04
CA GLY A 32 1.12 -6.30 -5.44
C GLY A 32 0.66 -5.90 -4.04
N GLY A 33 1.46 -5.13 -3.29
CA GLY A 33 1.07 -4.71 -1.96
C GLY A 33 1.93 -3.64 -1.31
N VAL A 34 1.50 -3.21 -0.13
CA VAL A 34 2.20 -2.27 0.74
C VAL A 34 2.38 -2.85 2.15
N ILE A 35 3.45 -2.42 2.82
CA ILE A 35 3.68 -2.67 4.24
C ILE A 35 3.68 -1.34 4.99
N LEU A 36 2.88 -1.28 6.05
CA LEU A 36 2.74 -0.15 6.95
C LEU A 36 3.67 -0.32 8.15
N PHE A 37 4.11 0.81 8.69
CA PHE A 37 4.93 0.94 9.90
C PHE A 37 4.32 2.02 10.81
N ASP A 38 4.88 2.23 12.00
CA ASP A 38 4.45 3.26 12.96
C ASP A 38 4.25 4.64 12.33
N ARG A 39 5.14 5.05 11.42
CA ARG A 39 5.06 6.33 10.70
C ARG A 39 3.81 6.49 9.80
N ASN A 40 3.08 5.41 9.56
CA ASN A 40 1.88 5.40 8.72
C ASN A 40 0.57 5.39 9.55
N ALA A 41 0.66 5.18 10.86
CA ALA A 41 -0.48 4.99 11.76
C ALA A 41 -0.51 6.06 12.87
N GLU A 42 -1.35 7.07 12.70
CA GLU A 42 -1.54 8.17 13.64
C GLU A 42 -2.85 8.03 14.44
N SER A 43 -3.94 7.66 13.78
CA SER A 43 -5.23 7.37 14.41
C SER A 43 -6.00 6.29 13.61
N PRO A 44 -6.97 5.60 14.23
CA PRO A 44 -7.80 4.62 13.52
C PRO A 44 -8.50 5.21 12.28
N GLU A 45 -9.00 6.45 12.37
CA GLU A 45 -9.69 7.13 11.28
C GLU A 45 -8.73 7.46 10.12
N GLN A 46 -7.54 7.96 10.44
CA GLN A 46 -6.50 8.25 9.44
C GLN A 46 -6.01 6.96 8.78
N LEU A 47 -5.71 5.92 9.56
CA LEU A 47 -5.22 4.65 9.05
C LEU A 47 -6.27 3.98 8.14
N ARG A 48 -7.54 4.03 8.53
CA ARG A 48 -8.65 3.58 7.69
C ARG A 48 -8.68 4.34 6.37
N GLN A 49 -8.48 5.66 6.39
CA GLN A 49 -8.45 6.46 5.17
C GLN A 49 -7.27 6.08 4.27
N LEU A 50 -6.07 5.94 4.84
CA LEU A 50 -4.88 5.50 4.11
C LEU A 50 -5.10 4.13 3.44
N CYS A 51 -5.67 3.16 4.18
CA CYS A 51 -5.99 1.84 3.63
C CYS A 51 -7.01 1.92 2.48
N LEU A 52 -8.03 2.77 2.60
CA LEU A 52 -9.01 2.99 1.52
C LEU A 52 -8.35 3.61 0.29
N ASP A 53 -7.49 4.61 0.47
CA ASP A 53 -6.79 5.27 -0.63
C ASP A 53 -5.90 4.29 -1.39
N VAL A 54 -5.15 3.44 -0.67
CA VAL A 54 -4.37 2.34 -1.25
C VAL A 54 -5.28 1.35 -1.99
N GLN A 55 -6.36 0.88 -1.37
CA GLN A 55 -7.28 -0.07 -2.01
C GLN A 55 -7.94 0.51 -3.28
N ASN A 56 -8.23 1.81 -3.31
CA ASN A 56 -8.81 2.47 -4.47
C ASN A 56 -7.88 2.49 -5.69
N LEU A 57 -6.56 2.32 -5.51
CA LEU A 57 -5.62 2.17 -6.63
C LEU A 57 -5.91 0.94 -7.49
N ARG A 58 -6.58 -0.10 -6.97
CA ARG A 58 -6.98 -1.29 -7.73
C ARG A 58 -7.76 -0.94 -9.00
N HIS A 59 -8.53 0.14 -8.98
CA HIS A 59 -9.33 0.58 -10.13
C HIS A 59 -8.47 1.10 -11.29
N LYS A 60 -7.19 1.42 -11.02
CA LYS A 60 -6.19 1.87 -11.98
C LYS A 60 -5.22 0.74 -12.38
N LEU A 61 -5.28 -0.42 -11.73
CA LEU A 61 -4.41 -1.57 -12.04
C LEU A 61 -4.96 -2.40 -13.22
N PRO A 62 -4.10 -3.00 -14.05
CA PRO A 62 -4.52 -3.77 -15.22
C PRO A 62 -5.43 -4.97 -14.90
N ASP A 63 -5.15 -5.65 -13.80
CA ASP A 63 -5.83 -6.87 -13.33
C ASP A 63 -6.89 -6.59 -12.26
N LYS A 64 -7.01 -5.33 -11.83
CA LYS A 64 -7.94 -4.85 -10.80
C LYS A 64 -7.89 -5.63 -9.48
N GLN A 65 -6.77 -6.32 -9.22
CA GLN A 65 -6.61 -7.08 -8.00
C GLN A 65 -6.51 -6.12 -6.79
N PRO A 66 -7.08 -6.50 -5.63
CA PRO A 66 -6.89 -5.73 -4.41
C PRO A 66 -5.40 -5.74 -4.03
N LEU A 67 -4.89 -4.60 -3.56
CA LEU A 67 -3.53 -4.54 -3.06
C LEU A 67 -3.46 -5.22 -1.69
N PHE A 68 -2.45 -6.04 -1.47
CA PHE A 68 -2.17 -6.60 -0.16
C PHE A 68 -1.68 -5.48 0.78
N ILE A 69 -2.30 -5.34 1.95
CA ILE A 69 -1.88 -4.36 2.96
C ILE A 69 -1.43 -5.15 4.18
N SER A 70 -0.19 -4.95 4.57
CA SER A 70 0.45 -5.65 5.69
C SER A 70 0.98 -4.66 6.72
N ILE A 71 1.14 -5.15 7.94
CA ILE A 71 1.79 -4.46 9.05
C ILE A 71 2.37 -5.54 9.97
N ASP A 72 3.48 -5.24 10.62
CA ASP A 72 4.04 -6.10 11.66
C ASP A 72 3.38 -5.74 12.99
N MET A 73 2.48 -6.59 13.48
CA MET A 73 1.68 -6.40 14.70
C MET A 73 1.80 -7.65 15.58
N GLU A 74 3.02 -7.93 16.05
CA GLU A 74 3.31 -9.12 16.87
C GLU A 74 2.71 -9.03 18.28
N GLY A 75 2.60 -7.81 18.82
CA GLY A 75 2.24 -7.50 20.20
C GLY A 75 3.46 -7.38 21.12
N GLY A 76 3.38 -6.47 22.09
CA GLY A 76 4.42 -6.27 23.10
C GLY A 76 5.41 -5.18 22.71
N ARG A 77 6.62 -5.55 22.28
CA ARG A 77 7.67 -4.58 21.86
C ARG A 77 7.58 -4.20 20.37
N VAL A 78 6.79 -4.96 19.61
CA VAL A 78 6.47 -4.79 18.19
C VAL A 78 4.96 -4.88 18.07
#